data_AF-A0A7X7QDJ4-F1
#
_entry.id   AF-A0A7X7QDJ4-F1
#
_cell.length_a   1.000
_cell.length_b   1.000
_cell.length_c   1.000
_cell.angle_alpha   90.00
_cell.angle_beta   90.00
_cell.angle_gamma   90.00
#
_symmetry.space_group_name_H-M   'P 1'
#
loop_
_entity.id
_entity.type
_entity.pdbx_description
1 polymer ?
#
loop_
_entity_poly.entity_id
_entity_poly.type
_entity_poly.pdbx_seq_one_letter_code
_entity_poly.pdbx_strand_id
1 'polypeptide(L)' 'MSTQTEFERPARTGEPILKVEGLGVDFWVDGEWYPAAIDVSYEVHPGEVVAIVGESGSGKT' A
#
# COMPACT_ATOMS: atom_id res chain seq x y z
N MET A 1 5.55 6.49 34.23
CA MET A 1 4.35 5.74 33.75
C MET A 1 4.39 5.80 32.24
N SER A 2 4.86 4.74 31.58
CA SER A 2 4.85 4.64 30.11
C SER A 2 3.76 3.65 29.72
N THR A 3 2.67 4.15 29.15
CA THR A 3 1.70 3.31 28.44
C THR A 3 2.22 3.10 27.03
N GLN A 4 2.82 1.94 26.77
CA GLN A 4 2.97 1.45 25.40
C GLN A 4 1.59 0.94 24.97
N THR A 5 0.97 1.64 24.04
CA THR A 5 -0.26 1.18 23.39
C THR A 5 0.13 0.10 22.39
N GLU A 6 -0.15 -1.16 22.72
CA GLU A 6 0.05 -2.29 21.83
C GLU A 6 -1.13 -2.33 20.84
N PHE A 7 -0.88 -2.04 19.57
CA PHE A 7 -1.90 -2.19 18.52
C PHE A 7 -2.01 -3.67 18.17
N GLU A 8 -3.05 -4.34 18.68
CA GLU A 8 -3.38 -5.70 18.27
C GLU A 8 -3.73 -5.70 16.78
N ARG A 9 -2.90 -6.37 15.97
CA ARG A 9 -3.15 -6.50 14.53
C ARG A 9 -4.41 -7.35 14.36
N PRO A 10 -5.46 -6.86 13.69
CA PRO A 10 -6.64 -7.67 13.45
C PRO A 10 -6.23 -8.95 12.71
N ALA A 11 -6.73 -10.09 13.18
CA ALA A 11 -6.53 -11.35 12.48
C ALA A 11 -7.13 -11.22 11.07
N ARG A 12 -6.33 -11.53 10.04
CA ARG A 12 -6.80 -11.58 8.65
C ARG A 12 -7.83 -12.68 8.54
N THR A 13 -9.11 -12.32 8.54
CA THR A 13 -10.24 -13.25 8.49
C THR A 13 -11.03 -13.01 7.20
N GLY A 14 -11.48 -14.09 6.57
CA GLY A 14 -12.18 -14.03 5.28
C GLY A 14 -11.27 -13.74 4.08
N GLU A 15 -11.86 -13.78 2.89
CA GLU A 15 -11.18 -13.44 1.65
C GLU A 15 -10.83 -11.94 1.60
N PRO A 16 -9.71 -11.53 0.97
CA PRO A 16 -9.36 -10.13 0.79
C PRO A 16 -10.50 -9.36 0.09
N ILE A 17 -10.83 -8.18 0.61
CA ILE A 17 -11.78 -7.25 -0.04
C ILE A 17 -11.10 -6.41 -1.12
N LEU A 18 -9.77 -6.27 -1.03
CA LEU A 18 -8.92 -5.69 -2.06
C LEU A 18 -7.69 -6.59 -2.22
N LYS A 19 -7.39 -6.93 -3.47
CA LYS A 19 -6.19 -7.65 -3.84
C LYS A 19 -5.53 -6.94 -5.02
N VAL A 20 -4.28 -6.56 -4.84
CA VAL A 20 -3.43 -5.96 -5.86
C VAL A 20 -2.26 -6.91 -6.09
N GLU A 21 -2.02 -7.26 -7.36
CA GLU A 21 -0.95 -8.18 -7.76
C GLU A 21 -0.17 -7.54 -8.91
N GLY A 22 1.15 -7.42 -8.75
CA GLY A 22 2.08 -6.99 -9.79
C GLY A 22 1.76 -5.63 -10.43
N LEU A 23 1.23 -4.68 -9.64
CA LEU A 23 0.85 -3.37 -10.17
C LEU A 23 2.09 -2.57 -10.58
N GLY A 24 2.18 -2.29 -11.87
CA GLY A 24 3.09 -1.31 -12.47
C GLY A 24 2.34 -0.06 -12.92
N VAL A 25 2.88 1.12 -12.64
CA VAL A 25 2.34 2.41 -13.10
C VAL A 25 3.49 3.26 -13.60
N ASP A 26 3.39 3.69 -14.86
CA ASP A 26 4.34 4.61 -15.49
C ASP A 26 3.63 5.89 -15.92
N PHE A 27 4.30 7.03 -15.74
CA PHE A 27 3.85 8.32 -16.24
C PHE A 27 4.74 8.81 -17.38
N TRP A 28 4.14 9.40 -18.40
CA TRP A 28 4.87 10.05 -19.48
C TRP A 28 5.15 11.50 -19.12
N VAL A 29 6.43 11.85 -18.92
CA VAL A 29 6.88 13.19 -18.51
C VAL A 29 8.07 13.59 -19.38
N ASP A 30 8.01 14.78 -19.98
CA ASP A 30 9.10 15.38 -20.77
C ASP A 30 9.73 14.46 -21.83
N GLY A 31 8.93 13.56 -22.41
CA GLY A 31 9.37 12.65 -23.48
C GLY A 31 9.98 11.33 -22.99
N GLU A 32 9.92 11.05 -21.69
CA GLU A 32 10.41 9.81 -21.09
C GLU A 32 9.32 9.16 -20.20
N TRP A 33 9.40 7.83 -20.04
CA TRP A 33 8.57 7.09 -19.10
C TRP A 33 9.22 7.08 -17.71
N TYR A 34 8.47 7.51 -16.71
CA TYR A 34 8.89 7.53 -15.31
C TYR A 34 8.04 6.57 -14.48
N PRO A 35 8.65 5.59 -13.80
CA PRO A 35 7.90 4.64 -12.98
C PRO A 35 7.43 5.29 -11.68
N ALA A 36 6.15 5.12 -11.36
CA ALA A 36 5.53 5.52 -10.09
C ALA A 36 5.23 4.33 -9.18
N ALA A 37 4.89 3.17 -9.74
CA ALA A 37 4.74 1.94 -8.99
C ALA A 37 5.43 0.80 -9.77
N ILE A 38 6.18 -0.04 -9.08
CA ILE A 38 6.94 -1.13 -9.68
C ILE A 38 6.59 -2.40 -8.90
N ASP A 39 5.93 -3.34 -9.57
CA ASP A 39 5.61 -4.68 -9.05
C ASP A 39 4.94 -4.67 -7.65
N VAL A 40 3.99 -3.75 -7.46
CA VAL A 40 3.33 -3.58 -6.16
C VAL A 40 2.28 -4.66 -5.96
N SER A 41 2.39 -5.42 -4.86
CA SER A 41 1.42 -6.44 -4.48
C SER A 41 1.02 -6.32 -3.01
N TYR A 42 -0.29 -6.23 -2.73
CA TYR A 42 -0.81 -6.20 -1.37
C TYR A 42 -2.28 -6.64 -1.31
N GLU A 43 -2.72 -7.01 -0.12
CA GLU A 43 -4.09 -7.43 0.18
C GLU A 43 -4.64 -6.57 1.32
N VAL A 44 -5.94 -6.32 1.31
CA VAL A 44 -6.68 -5.73 2.43
C VAL A 44 -7.80 -6.67 2.79
N HIS A 45 -7.80 -7.16 4.03
CA HIS A 45 -8.85 -8.03 4.55
C HIS A 45 -9.99 -7.23 5.20
N PRO A 46 -11.18 -7.83 5.38
CA PRO A 46 -12.26 -7.25 6.17
C PRO A 46 -11.78 -6.75 7.54
N GLY A 47 -12.05 -5.48 7.84
CA GLY A 47 -11.67 -4.85 9.12
C GLY A 47 -10.19 -4.45 9.24
N GLU A 48 -9.38 -4.68 8.21
CA GLU A 48 -7.99 -4.25 8.17
C GLU A 48 -7.87 -2.78 7.74
N VAL A 49 -6.95 -2.06 8.38
CA VAL A 49 -6.55 -0.70 7.95
C VAL A 49 -5.12 -0.79 7.45
N VAL A 50 -4.93 -0.54 6.16
CA VAL A 50 -3.61 -0.46 5.52
C VAL A 50 -3.27 1.01 5.28
N ALA A 51 -2.06 1.41 5.68
CA ALA A 51 -1.53 2.75 5.45
C ALA A 51 -0.39 2.69 4.44
N ILE A 52 -0.51 3.44 3.35
CA ILE A 52 0.58 3.66 2.39
C ILE A 52 1.35 4.90 2.82
N VAL A 53 2.64 4.74 3.14
CA VAL A 53 3.52 5.82 3.63
C VAL A 53 4.78 5.92 2.78
N GLY A 54 5.34 7.12 2.67
CA GLY A 54 6.52 7.41 1.84
C GLY A 54 6.68 8.90 1.56
N GLU A 55 7.86 9.29 1.08
CA GLU A 55 8.20 10.68 0.76
C GLU A 55 7.36 11.26 -0.40
N SER A 56 7.39 12.58 -0.60
CA SER A 56 6.74 13.21 -1.75
C SER A 56 7.25 12.60 -3.06
N GLY A 57 6.34 12.28 -3.99
CA GLY A 57 6.71 11.67 -5.29
C GLY A 57 6.89 10.14 -5.27
N SER A 58 6.69 9.45 -4.15
CA SER A 58 6.90 7.99 -4.06
C SER A 58 5.80 7.12 -4.68
N GLY A 59 4.87 7.69 -5.47
CA GLY A 59 3.80 6.93 -6.14
C GLY A 59 2.64 6.45 -5.27
N LYS A 60 2.37 7.13 -4.13
CA LYS A 60 1.22 6.80 -3.25
C LYS A 60 -0.13 7.26 -3.79
N THR A 61 -0.13 8.20 -4.72
CA THR A 61 -1.30 8.86 -5.33
C THR A 61 -1.15 8.74 -6.83
#